data_AF-A0A5N5U643-F1
#
_entry.id   AF-A0A5N5U643-F1
#
_cell.length_a   1.000
_cell.length_b   1.000
_cell.length_c   1.000
_cell.angle_alpha   90.00
_cell.angle_beta   90.00
_cell.angle_gamma   90.00
#
_symmetry.space_group_name_H-M   'P 1'
#
loop_
_entity.id
_entity.type
_entity.pdbx_description
1 polymer ?
#
loop_
_entity_poly.entity_id
_entity_poly.type
_entity_poly.pdbx_seq_one_letter_code
_entity_poly.pdbx_strand_id
1 'polypeptide(L)'
;MNTLIGQFTRFAVQNDLETDDWGMVATEFDVKDTLRDIDRFHASWNHSDDDKQANTTQFLREVTEEDEEKAVGVMERIYTLADTDSETLEKYPALEILENEEPGTEVLYSTFHSEQFLDIANVPGTFYPDLVEDINQCYSIGVNDATLILTRKLLENLLIDILRKQYGIQEIHLYYRPDNHRFQNFSTLIDNFEDNLSDFQHLSGGLDSDFIDQLNAFRQDANAEAHSIETNITEDEIESYREQARHASRILFRVKKNI
;
A
#
# COMPACT_ATOMS: atom_id res chain seq x y z
N MET A 1 10.42 -9.50 -8.50
CA MET A 1 10.91 -8.53 -9.50
C MET A 1 10.36 -7.11 -9.36
N ASN A 2 9.03 -6.87 -9.42
CA ASN A 2 8.45 -5.52 -9.33
C ASN A 2 8.89 -4.71 -8.09
N THR A 3 8.99 -5.38 -6.94
CA THR A 3 9.52 -4.84 -5.68
C THR A 3 10.96 -4.34 -5.81
N LEU A 4 11.83 -5.20 -6.34
CA LEU A 4 13.23 -4.91 -6.55
C LEU A 4 13.37 -3.68 -7.46
N ILE A 5 12.68 -3.66 -8.59
CA ILE A 5 12.65 -2.51 -9.52
C ILE A 5 12.14 -1.24 -8.82
N GLY A 6 11.07 -1.34 -8.03
CA GLY A 6 10.48 -0.20 -7.33
C GLY A 6 11.37 0.41 -6.26
N GLN A 7 12.08 -0.39 -5.47
CA GLN A 7 13.03 0.11 -4.48
C GLN A 7 14.33 0.57 -5.15
N PHE A 8 14.84 -0.20 -6.10
CA PHE A 8 16.04 0.13 -6.86
C PHE A 8 15.90 1.44 -7.62
N THR A 9 14.76 1.72 -8.27
CA THR A 9 14.56 2.99 -8.98
C THR A 9 14.53 4.19 -8.02
N ARG A 10 13.96 4.04 -6.82
CA ARG A 10 13.99 5.10 -5.79
C ARG A 10 15.40 5.31 -5.25
N PHE A 11 16.10 4.21 -5.00
CA PHE A 11 17.51 4.21 -4.61
C PHE A 11 18.36 4.93 -5.67
N ALA A 12 18.24 4.53 -6.92
CA ALA A 12 19.05 5.04 -8.01
C ALA A 12 18.80 6.54 -8.24
N VAL A 13 17.57 7.03 -8.09
CA VAL A 13 17.27 8.47 -8.22
C VAL A 13 17.86 9.30 -7.07
N GLN A 14 18.07 8.68 -5.91
CA GLN A 14 18.62 9.36 -4.72
C GLN A 14 20.14 9.29 -4.63
N ASN A 15 20.77 8.46 -5.45
CA ASN A 15 22.22 8.37 -5.57
C ASN A 15 22.68 9.10 -6.84
N ASP A 16 23.83 9.74 -6.76
CA ASP A 16 24.36 10.67 -7.78
C ASP A 16 24.90 9.92 -9.02
N LEU A 17 24.07 9.07 -9.62
CA LEU A 17 24.38 8.28 -10.80
C LEU A 17 24.36 9.14 -12.07
N GLU A 18 25.36 8.97 -12.92
CA GLU A 18 25.46 9.70 -14.19
C GLU A 18 24.69 8.99 -15.30
N THR A 19 24.17 9.75 -16.28
CA THR A 19 23.52 9.17 -17.48
C THR A 19 24.45 8.19 -18.23
N ASP A 20 25.75 8.44 -18.17
CA ASP A 20 26.76 7.60 -18.82
C ASP A 20 26.91 6.23 -18.13
N ASP A 21 26.67 6.14 -16.81
CA ASP A 21 26.66 4.87 -16.07
C ASP A 21 25.57 3.94 -16.61
N TRP A 22 24.36 4.47 -16.80
CA TRP A 22 23.24 3.72 -17.40
C TRP A 22 23.55 3.23 -18.81
N GLY A 23 24.18 4.08 -19.63
CA GLY A 23 24.58 3.70 -21.00
C GLY A 23 25.66 2.62 -21.04
N MET A 24 26.61 2.67 -20.10
CA MET A 24 27.65 1.66 -19.95
C MET A 24 27.05 0.32 -19.52
N VAL A 25 26.26 0.31 -18.43
CA VAL A 25 25.66 -0.91 -17.89
C VAL A 25 24.69 -1.55 -18.88
N ALA A 26 23.85 -0.76 -19.55
CA ALA A 26 22.95 -1.32 -20.57
C ALA A 26 23.70 -1.94 -21.76
N THR A 27 24.91 -1.46 -22.06
CA THR A 27 25.78 -2.09 -23.08
C THR A 27 26.38 -3.40 -22.56
N GLU A 28 26.77 -3.46 -21.27
CA GLU A 28 27.34 -4.65 -20.63
C GLU A 28 26.36 -5.84 -20.65
N PHE A 29 25.07 -5.60 -20.41
CA PHE A 29 24.03 -6.63 -20.37
C PHE A 29 23.30 -6.83 -21.71
N ASP A 30 23.75 -6.17 -22.79
CA ASP A 30 23.12 -6.27 -24.11
C ASP A 30 21.62 -5.89 -24.10
N VAL A 31 21.30 -4.75 -23.45
CA VAL A 31 19.95 -4.15 -23.33
C VAL A 31 19.93 -2.67 -23.73
N LYS A 32 20.95 -2.23 -24.47
CA LYS A 32 21.13 -0.84 -24.89
C LYS A 32 20.02 -0.37 -25.83
N ASP A 33 19.52 -1.24 -26.70
CA ASP A 33 18.42 -0.88 -27.60
C ASP A 33 17.13 -0.65 -26.82
N THR A 34 16.80 -1.50 -25.84
CA THR A 34 15.68 -1.31 -24.90
C THR A 34 15.80 0.03 -24.17
N LEU A 35 16.98 0.36 -23.64
CA LEU A 35 17.24 1.65 -22.98
C LEU A 35 16.97 2.84 -23.91
N ARG A 36 17.41 2.74 -25.17
CA ARG A 36 17.26 3.82 -26.16
C ARG A 36 15.80 4.04 -26.57
N ASP A 37 15.00 2.98 -26.53
CA ASP A 37 13.60 3.01 -26.96
C ASP A 37 12.67 3.56 -25.85
N ILE A 38 13.15 3.67 -24.61
CA ILE A 38 12.46 4.38 -23.53
C ILE A 38 12.46 5.89 -23.80
N ASP A 39 11.26 6.45 -23.97
CA ASP A 39 11.09 7.87 -24.23
C ASP A 39 11.72 8.71 -23.12
N ARG A 40 12.49 9.72 -23.53
CA ARG A 40 13.16 10.69 -22.66
C ARG A 40 14.10 10.12 -21.59
N PHE A 41 14.47 8.84 -21.58
CA PHE A 41 15.32 8.28 -20.52
C PHE A 41 16.62 9.09 -20.29
N HIS A 42 17.42 9.31 -21.34
CA HIS A 42 18.66 10.07 -21.20
C HIS A 42 18.43 11.55 -20.86
N ALA A 43 17.32 12.12 -21.34
CA ALA A 43 16.98 13.51 -21.08
C ALA A 43 16.62 13.70 -19.60
N SER A 44 15.84 12.79 -19.02
CA SER A 44 15.43 12.86 -17.62
C SER A 44 16.61 12.71 -16.67
N TRP A 45 17.54 11.79 -16.97
CA TRP A 45 18.76 11.63 -16.17
C TRP A 45 19.71 12.83 -16.27
N ASN A 46 19.94 13.37 -17.47
CA ASN A 46 20.81 14.53 -17.67
C ASN A 46 20.32 15.83 -17.00
N HIS A 47 19.01 16.06 -16.96
CA HIS A 47 18.44 17.33 -16.46
C HIS A 47 17.93 17.27 -15.03
N SER A 48 18.02 16.10 -14.43
CA SER A 48 17.44 15.82 -13.15
C SER A 48 15.91 15.94 -13.05
N ASP A 49 15.20 15.54 -14.10
CA ASP A 49 13.74 15.70 -14.21
C ASP A 49 12.94 14.73 -13.30
N ASP A 50 11.70 15.11 -12.97
CA ASP A 50 10.77 14.35 -12.11
C ASP A 50 10.38 12.97 -12.70
N ASP A 51 10.50 12.79 -14.02
CA ASP A 51 10.14 11.56 -14.74
C ASP A 51 11.25 10.50 -14.74
N LYS A 52 12.43 10.78 -14.16
CA LYS A 52 13.53 9.80 -14.04
C LYS A 52 13.12 8.46 -13.48
N GLN A 53 12.41 8.47 -12.36
CA GLN A 53 12.02 7.25 -11.68
C GLN A 53 11.07 6.42 -12.55
N ALA A 54 10.11 7.08 -13.21
CA ALA A 54 9.15 6.44 -14.08
C ALA A 54 9.82 5.82 -15.32
N ASN A 55 10.71 6.56 -15.99
CA ASN A 55 11.45 6.06 -17.16
C ASN A 55 12.38 4.91 -16.78
N THR A 56 13.02 4.97 -15.61
CA THR A 56 13.86 3.88 -15.09
C THR A 56 13.06 2.64 -14.73
N THR A 57 11.85 2.83 -14.18
CA THR A 57 10.92 1.74 -13.90
C THR A 57 10.45 1.07 -15.20
N GLN A 58 10.14 1.87 -16.23
CA GLN A 58 9.73 1.34 -17.53
C GLN A 58 10.85 0.54 -18.18
N PHE A 59 12.07 1.10 -18.23
CA PHE A 59 13.25 0.41 -18.76
C PHE A 59 13.44 -0.98 -18.13
N LEU A 60 13.48 -1.07 -16.80
CA LEU A 60 13.74 -2.33 -16.11
C LEU A 60 12.60 -3.33 -16.28
N ARG A 61 11.35 -2.87 -16.43
CA ARG A 61 10.21 -3.74 -16.74
C ARG A 61 10.33 -4.33 -18.14
N GLU A 62 10.66 -3.51 -19.14
CA GLU A 62 10.85 -4.00 -20.50
C GLU A 62 12.02 -4.99 -20.58
N VAL A 63 13.13 -4.72 -19.90
CA VAL A 63 14.24 -5.70 -19.79
C VAL A 63 13.80 -6.98 -19.08
N THR A 64 13.00 -6.88 -18.01
CA THR A 64 12.49 -8.06 -17.30
C THR A 64 11.59 -8.94 -18.17
N GLU A 65 10.75 -8.32 -19.01
CA GLU A 65 9.88 -9.03 -19.93
C GLU A 65 10.66 -9.82 -20.99
N GLU A 66 11.85 -9.33 -21.36
CA GLU A 66 12.77 -10.03 -22.25
C GLU A 66 13.62 -11.08 -21.52
N ASP A 67 14.24 -10.69 -20.40
CA ASP A 67 15.18 -11.50 -19.64
C ASP A 67 15.34 -10.97 -18.19
N GLU A 68 14.76 -11.69 -17.24
CA GLU A 68 14.80 -11.34 -15.81
C GLU A 68 16.23 -11.32 -15.24
N GLU A 69 17.13 -12.19 -15.70
CA GLU A 69 18.52 -12.23 -15.22
C GLU A 69 19.29 -10.99 -15.67
N LYS A 70 19.05 -10.51 -16.90
CA LYS A 70 19.64 -9.25 -17.37
C LYS A 70 19.14 -8.05 -16.57
N ALA A 71 17.85 -8.02 -16.20
CA ALA A 71 17.31 -6.95 -15.37
C ALA A 71 17.99 -6.92 -13.99
N VAL A 72 18.16 -8.08 -13.36
CA VAL A 72 18.89 -8.19 -12.08
C VAL A 72 20.34 -7.73 -12.23
N GLY A 73 21.05 -8.21 -13.26
CA GLY A 73 22.45 -7.83 -13.49
C GLY A 73 22.64 -6.33 -13.72
N VAL A 74 21.72 -5.69 -14.46
CA VAL A 74 21.71 -4.22 -14.62
C VAL A 74 21.57 -3.54 -13.26
N MET A 75 20.62 -3.98 -12.43
CA MET A 75 20.39 -3.39 -11.10
C MET A 75 21.58 -3.59 -10.17
N GLU A 76 22.17 -4.79 -10.14
CA GLU A 76 23.36 -5.12 -9.35
C GLU A 76 24.55 -4.25 -9.74
N ARG A 77 24.77 -4.07 -11.05
CA ARG A 77 25.90 -3.30 -11.56
C ARG A 77 25.78 -1.81 -11.21
N ILE A 78 24.59 -1.25 -11.35
CA ILE A 78 24.31 0.14 -10.96
C ILE A 78 24.37 0.31 -9.44
N TYR A 79 23.84 -0.65 -8.67
CA TYR A 79 23.93 -0.66 -7.21
C TYR A 79 25.39 -0.60 -6.74
N THR A 80 26.25 -1.40 -7.36
CA THR A 80 27.70 -1.39 -7.09
C THR A 80 28.37 -0.06 -7.44
N LEU A 81 27.93 0.63 -8.50
CA LEU A 81 28.49 1.91 -8.92
C LEU A 81 28.11 3.07 -7.98
N ALA A 82 26.98 2.96 -7.29
CA ALA A 82 26.45 4.00 -6.41
C ALA A 82 27.13 4.08 -5.02
N ASP A 83 28.14 3.25 -4.73
CA ASP A 83 28.92 3.22 -3.47
C ASP A 83 28.04 3.27 -2.20
N THR A 84 27.31 2.17 -1.97
CA THR A 84 26.27 2.10 -0.93
C THR A 84 26.84 1.83 0.47
N ASP A 85 26.15 2.36 1.48
CA ASP A 85 26.44 2.15 2.89
C ASP A 85 25.43 1.21 3.57
N SER A 86 25.73 0.80 4.80
CA SER A 86 24.83 -0.05 5.59
C SER A 86 23.46 0.58 5.90
N GLU A 87 23.32 1.91 5.82
CA GLU A 87 22.04 2.60 6.01
C GLU A 87 21.12 2.45 4.78
N THR A 88 21.69 2.12 3.62
CA THR A 88 20.95 1.93 2.36
C THR A 88 19.98 0.75 2.44
N LEU A 89 20.37 -0.36 3.06
CA LEU A 89 19.50 -1.55 3.22
C LEU A 89 18.38 -1.34 4.23
N GLU A 90 18.59 -0.52 5.27
CA GLU A 90 17.50 -0.14 6.18
C GLU A 90 16.40 0.63 5.45
N LYS A 91 16.78 1.42 4.45
CA LYS A 91 15.86 2.22 3.63
C LYS A 91 15.26 1.44 2.46
N TYR A 92 16.01 0.51 1.89
CA TYR A 92 15.66 -0.27 0.70
C TYR A 92 15.97 -1.76 0.90
N PRO A 93 15.20 -2.48 1.72
CA PRO A 93 15.50 -3.87 2.08
C PRO A 93 15.50 -4.82 0.88
N ALA A 94 14.77 -4.51 -0.21
CA ALA A 94 14.76 -5.37 -1.40
C ALA A 94 16.10 -5.39 -2.13
N LEU A 95 17.00 -4.43 -1.87
CA LEU A 95 18.33 -4.38 -2.49
C LEU A 95 19.29 -5.42 -1.89
N GLU A 96 18.94 -6.07 -0.79
CA GLU A 96 19.71 -7.20 -0.23
C GLU A 96 19.93 -8.31 -1.27
N ILE A 97 18.99 -8.47 -2.21
CA ILE A 97 19.11 -9.42 -3.33
C ILE A 97 20.32 -9.09 -4.22
N LEU A 98 20.72 -7.83 -4.30
CA LEU A 98 21.84 -7.35 -5.10
C LEU A 98 23.19 -7.44 -4.38
N GLU A 99 23.22 -7.71 -3.06
CA GLU A 99 24.47 -7.87 -2.29
C GLU A 99 24.96 -9.32 -2.22
N ASN A 100 24.08 -10.30 -2.44
CA ASN A 100 24.37 -11.71 -2.19
C ASN A 100 24.88 -12.42 -3.46
N GLU A 101 26.18 -12.74 -3.48
CA GLU A 101 26.82 -13.56 -4.54
C GLU A 101 26.35 -15.04 -4.57
N GLU A 102 25.50 -15.50 -3.64
CA GLU A 102 24.88 -16.83 -3.70
C GLU A 102 23.38 -16.80 -3.38
N PRO A 103 22.52 -17.46 -4.20
CA PRO A 103 21.08 -17.53 -3.97
C PRO A 103 20.80 -18.54 -2.84
N GLY A 104 20.93 -18.08 -1.59
CA GLY A 104 20.75 -18.87 -0.38
C GLY A 104 19.69 -18.28 0.55
N THR A 105 18.42 -18.51 0.23
CA THR A 105 17.31 -18.71 1.19
C THR A 105 17.29 -17.85 2.47
N GLU A 106 16.63 -16.69 2.39
CA GLU A 106 15.48 -16.25 3.21
C GLU A 106 15.19 -14.79 2.88
N VAL A 107 14.71 -14.54 1.65
CA VAL A 107 14.30 -13.19 1.24
C VAL A 107 12.90 -12.93 1.78
N LEU A 108 12.74 -11.92 2.63
CA LEU A 108 11.46 -11.32 2.97
C LEU A 108 10.84 -10.76 1.67
N TYR A 109 9.97 -11.54 1.05
CA TYR A 109 9.17 -11.15 -0.10
C TYR A 109 8.21 -10.03 0.33
N SER A 110 8.66 -8.78 0.33
CA SER A 110 7.73 -7.66 0.30
C SER A 110 7.13 -7.61 -1.10
N THR A 111 5.86 -7.94 -1.22
CA THR A 111 5.10 -7.98 -2.46
C THR A 111 4.56 -6.59 -2.75
N PHE A 112 5.14 -5.92 -3.76
CA PHE A 112 4.69 -4.60 -4.18
C PHE A 112 3.55 -4.76 -5.17
N HIS A 113 2.38 -4.23 -4.82
CA HIS A 113 1.17 -4.36 -5.63
C HIS A 113 1.04 -3.23 -6.66
N SER A 114 0.76 -3.59 -7.92
CA SER A 114 0.48 -2.62 -9.00
C SER A 114 -0.94 -2.06 -8.94
N GLU A 115 -1.82 -2.71 -8.21
CA GLU A 115 -3.21 -2.32 -8.06
C GLU A 115 -3.45 -1.58 -6.74
N GLN A 116 -4.48 -0.73 -6.67
CA GLN A 116 -4.84 -0.03 -5.43
C GLN A 116 -5.49 -0.99 -4.43
N PHE A 117 -5.17 -0.88 -3.14
CA PHE A 117 -5.88 -1.59 -2.08
C PHE A 117 -7.36 -1.17 -2.04
N LEU A 118 -7.60 0.14 -2.03
CA LEU A 118 -8.92 0.77 -2.10
C LEU A 118 -9.05 1.57 -3.40
N ASP A 119 -9.83 1.04 -4.35
CA ASP A 119 -10.31 1.80 -5.51
C ASP A 119 -11.72 2.34 -5.23
N ILE A 120 -11.77 3.52 -4.62
CA ILE A 120 -12.99 4.21 -4.17
C ILE A 120 -13.10 5.66 -4.64
N ALA A 121 -12.21 6.11 -5.55
CA ALA A 121 -12.22 7.47 -6.12
C ALA A 121 -13.56 7.82 -6.81
N ASN A 122 -14.33 6.81 -7.20
CA ASN A 122 -15.63 6.95 -7.86
C ASN A 122 -16.86 6.84 -6.93
N VAL A 123 -16.69 6.79 -5.60
CA VAL A 123 -17.81 6.68 -4.64
C VAL A 123 -18.24 8.08 -4.17
N PRO A 124 -19.38 8.65 -4.59
CA PRO A 124 -19.73 10.03 -4.24
C PRO A 124 -19.94 10.20 -2.73
N GLY A 125 -19.38 11.26 -2.14
CA GLY A 125 -19.40 11.48 -0.69
C GLY A 125 -18.21 10.89 0.06
N THR A 126 -17.19 10.40 -0.68
CA THR A 126 -15.88 10.06 -0.11
C THR A 126 -15.32 11.25 0.67
N PHE A 127 -14.88 10.97 1.87
CA PHE A 127 -14.12 11.86 2.74
C PHE A 127 -12.91 11.03 3.19
N TYR A 128 -11.83 11.67 3.61
CA TYR A 128 -10.51 11.05 3.87
C TYR A 128 -9.67 10.68 2.62
N PRO A 129 -9.51 11.58 1.62
CA PRO A 129 -8.66 11.30 0.45
C PRO A 129 -7.22 10.96 0.85
N ASP A 130 -6.63 11.73 1.76
CA ASP A 130 -5.27 11.53 2.25
C ASP A 130 -5.10 10.14 2.90
N LEU A 131 -6.05 9.71 3.74
CA LEU A 131 -5.99 8.39 4.38
C LEU A 131 -6.11 7.24 3.36
N VAL A 132 -6.91 7.42 2.31
CA VAL A 132 -7.06 6.43 1.24
C VAL A 132 -5.79 6.37 0.39
N GLU A 133 -5.16 7.51 0.13
CA GLU A 133 -3.85 7.60 -0.51
C GLU A 133 -2.78 6.90 0.32
N ASP A 134 -2.71 7.18 1.63
CA ASP A 134 -1.77 6.53 2.56
C ASP A 134 -1.95 5.00 2.58
N ILE A 135 -3.20 4.50 2.64
CA ILE A 135 -3.51 3.07 2.58
C ILE A 135 -2.98 2.45 1.28
N ASN A 136 -3.29 3.09 0.15
CA ASN A 136 -2.87 2.61 -1.17
C ASN A 136 -1.35 2.67 -1.33
N GLN A 137 -0.69 3.68 -0.77
CA GLN A 137 0.76 3.80 -0.78
C GLN A 137 1.40 2.69 0.04
N CYS A 138 0.96 2.45 1.28
CA CYS A 138 1.44 1.36 2.14
C CYS A 138 1.31 -0.01 1.46
N TYR A 139 0.16 -0.28 0.84
CA TYR A 139 -0.06 -1.51 0.11
C TYR A 139 0.86 -1.60 -1.12
N SER A 140 0.99 -0.53 -1.90
CA SER A 140 1.86 -0.53 -3.08
C SER A 140 3.33 -0.82 -2.76
N ILE A 141 3.76 -0.53 -1.53
CA ILE A 141 5.12 -0.81 -1.05
C ILE A 141 5.25 -2.08 -0.20
N GLY A 142 4.20 -2.91 -0.16
CA GLY A 142 4.20 -4.20 0.55
C GLY A 142 4.32 -4.07 2.07
N VAL A 143 3.87 -2.95 2.65
CA VAL A 143 3.79 -2.75 4.11
C VAL A 143 2.38 -3.13 4.57
N ASN A 144 2.13 -4.43 4.68
CA ASN A 144 0.81 -5.01 4.91
C ASN A 144 0.20 -4.62 6.26
N ASP A 145 1.01 -4.57 7.33
CA ASP A 145 0.51 -4.19 8.66
C ASP A 145 0.03 -2.74 8.69
N ALA A 146 0.80 -1.82 8.11
CA ALA A 146 0.41 -0.43 8.00
C ALA A 146 -0.87 -0.30 7.14
N THR A 147 -0.97 -1.08 6.07
CA THR A 147 -2.17 -1.14 5.22
C THR A 147 -3.40 -1.52 6.04
N LEU A 148 -3.32 -2.54 6.90
CA LEU A 148 -4.45 -2.93 7.75
C LEU A 148 -4.75 -1.93 8.88
N ILE A 149 -3.73 -1.38 9.54
CA ILE A 149 -3.90 -0.40 10.60
C ILE A 149 -4.62 0.84 10.06
N LEU A 150 -4.21 1.36 8.91
CA LEU A 150 -4.83 2.50 8.27
C LEU A 150 -6.23 2.18 7.74
N THR A 151 -6.44 0.98 7.20
CA THR A 151 -7.77 0.50 6.78
C THR A 151 -8.74 0.45 7.96
N ARG A 152 -8.31 -0.11 9.10
CA ARG A 152 -9.09 -0.09 10.34
C ARG A 152 -9.42 1.34 10.77
N LYS A 153 -8.46 2.26 10.65
CA LYS A 153 -8.68 3.67 10.97
C LYS A 153 -9.76 4.31 10.08
N LEU A 154 -9.76 3.99 8.78
CA LEU A 154 -10.78 4.44 7.84
C LEU A 154 -12.17 3.93 8.24
N LEU A 155 -12.31 2.62 8.49
CA LEU A 155 -13.58 2.01 8.89
C LEU A 155 -14.10 2.59 10.23
N GLU A 156 -13.21 2.77 11.21
CA GLU A 156 -13.53 3.41 12.49
C GLU A 156 -14.10 4.83 12.30
N ASN A 157 -13.39 5.65 11.52
CA ASN A 157 -13.82 7.02 11.24
C ASN A 157 -15.19 7.07 10.53
N LEU A 158 -15.43 6.14 9.60
CA LEU A 158 -16.71 6.05 8.90
C LEU A 158 -17.87 5.67 9.82
N LEU A 159 -17.68 4.69 10.72
CA LEU A 159 -18.68 4.31 11.71
C LEU A 159 -18.99 5.48 12.66
N ILE A 160 -17.97 6.20 13.13
CA ILE A 160 -18.15 7.39 13.96
C ILE A 160 -19.00 8.44 13.22
N ASP A 161 -18.68 8.72 11.97
CA ASP A 161 -19.40 9.71 11.17
C ASP A 161 -20.86 9.30 10.95
N ILE A 162 -21.12 8.04 10.64
CA ILE A 162 -22.46 7.49 10.43
C ILE A 162 -23.30 7.59 11.71
N LEU A 163 -22.80 7.05 12.82
CA LEU A 163 -23.51 7.06 14.11
C LEU A 163 -23.75 8.49 14.60
N ARG A 164 -22.76 9.38 14.45
CA ARG A 164 -22.91 10.80 14.80
C ARG A 164 -23.97 11.49 13.95
N LYS A 165 -23.99 11.24 12.65
CA LYS A 165 -24.92 11.90 11.73
C LYS A 165 -26.35 11.43 11.95
N GLN A 166 -26.55 10.15 12.26
CA GLN A 166 -27.86 9.56 12.53
C GLN A 166 -28.44 10.00 13.88
N TYR A 167 -27.66 9.90 14.97
CA TYR A 167 -28.19 10.07 16.33
C TYR A 167 -27.83 11.40 17.00
N GLY A 168 -26.91 12.17 16.42
CA GLY A 168 -26.50 13.46 16.96
C GLY A 168 -25.92 13.38 18.38
N ILE A 169 -26.14 14.43 19.17
CA ILE A 169 -25.57 14.56 20.53
C ILE A 169 -26.43 13.81 21.57
N GLN A 170 -27.68 13.48 21.25
CA GLN A 170 -28.61 12.84 22.19
C GLN A 170 -28.13 11.44 22.57
N GLU A 171 -27.68 10.67 21.58
CA GLU A 171 -27.08 9.34 21.79
C GLU A 171 -25.56 9.38 21.60
N ILE A 172 -24.89 10.41 22.15
CA ILE A 172 -23.44 10.63 21.99
C ILE A 172 -22.60 9.41 22.39
N HIS A 173 -23.09 8.61 23.33
CA HIS A 173 -22.42 7.41 23.84
C HIS A 173 -22.25 6.30 22.79
N LEU A 174 -23.04 6.32 21.69
CA LEU A 174 -22.92 5.35 20.60
C LEU A 174 -21.58 5.49 19.84
N TYR A 175 -20.99 6.68 19.81
CA TYR A 175 -19.73 6.92 19.09
C TYR A 175 -18.65 7.62 19.91
N TYR A 176 -18.98 8.23 21.05
CA TYR A 176 -18.04 8.99 21.87
C TYR A 176 -18.23 8.71 23.37
N ARG A 177 -17.13 8.74 24.13
CA ARG A 177 -17.11 8.61 25.58
C ARG A 177 -16.83 9.98 26.20
N PRO A 178 -17.86 10.72 26.66
CA PRO A 178 -17.68 12.05 27.23
C PRO A 178 -16.71 12.08 28.40
N ASP A 179 -16.77 11.07 29.28
CA ASP A 179 -15.96 10.99 30.50
C ASP A 179 -14.45 10.92 30.23
N ASN A 180 -14.06 10.39 29.08
CA ASN A 180 -12.66 10.19 28.69
C ASN A 180 -12.24 11.06 27.50
N HIS A 181 -13.11 11.95 27.06
CA HIS A 181 -12.94 12.82 25.90
C HIS A 181 -12.45 12.14 24.62
N ARG A 182 -12.87 10.89 24.38
CA ARG A 182 -12.40 10.07 23.26
C ARG A 182 -13.54 9.36 22.55
N PHE A 183 -13.35 9.02 21.28
CA PHE A 183 -14.28 8.17 20.55
C PHE A 183 -14.35 6.76 21.16
N GLN A 184 -15.47 6.08 20.92
CA GLN A 184 -15.59 4.66 21.16
C GLN A 184 -14.51 3.91 20.36
N ASN A 185 -14.02 2.80 20.90
CA ASN A 185 -13.06 1.98 20.15
C ASN A 185 -13.78 1.25 19.00
N PHE A 186 -13.02 0.77 18.02
CA PHE A 186 -13.56 0.11 16.85
C PHE A 186 -14.55 -1.03 17.16
N SER A 187 -14.24 -1.90 18.15
CA SER A 187 -15.14 -3.00 18.53
C SER A 187 -16.49 -2.48 19.04
N THR A 188 -16.48 -1.51 19.95
CA THR A 188 -17.72 -0.90 20.46
C THR A 188 -18.49 -0.16 19.37
N LEU A 189 -17.80 0.44 18.39
CA LEU A 189 -18.46 1.08 17.25
C LEU A 189 -19.17 0.06 16.35
N ILE A 190 -18.56 -1.11 16.11
CA ILE A 190 -19.20 -2.22 15.37
C ILE A 190 -20.41 -2.72 16.14
N ASP A 191 -20.24 -3.05 17.43
CA ASP A 191 -21.32 -3.56 18.29
C ASP A 191 -22.52 -2.58 18.27
N ASN A 192 -22.25 -1.28 18.46
CA ASN A 192 -23.30 -0.25 18.43
C ASN A 192 -23.95 -0.09 17.05
N PHE A 193 -23.19 -0.26 15.97
CA PHE A 193 -23.73 -0.20 14.60
C PHE A 193 -24.60 -1.42 14.29
N GLU A 194 -24.18 -2.62 14.71
CA GLU A 194 -24.90 -3.89 14.57
C GLU A 194 -26.21 -3.88 15.37
N ASP A 195 -26.17 -3.47 16.64
CA ASP A 195 -27.34 -3.37 17.52
C ASP A 195 -28.43 -2.44 16.94
N ASN A 196 -28.04 -1.51 16.07
CA ASN A 196 -28.93 -0.56 15.42
C ASN A 196 -29.02 -0.74 13.89
N LEU A 197 -28.64 -1.91 13.35
CA LEU A 197 -28.53 -2.14 11.91
C LEU A 197 -29.84 -1.86 11.14
N SER A 198 -30.99 -2.12 11.79
CA SER A 198 -32.32 -1.86 11.21
C SER A 198 -32.53 -0.40 10.79
N ASP A 199 -31.86 0.54 11.46
CA ASP A 199 -31.95 1.96 11.15
C ASP A 199 -31.22 2.30 9.85
N PHE A 200 -30.30 1.46 9.39
CA PHE A 200 -29.47 1.72 8.21
C PHE A 200 -29.82 0.85 7.00
N GLN A 201 -30.47 -0.29 7.19
CA GLN A 201 -30.76 -1.28 6.13
C GLN A 201 -31.45 -0.70 4.88
N HIS A 202 -32.23 0.37 5.04
CA HIS A 202 -32.91 1.03 3.92
C HIS A 202 -31.99 1.95 3.10
N LEU A 203 -30.79 2.26 3.58
CA LEU A 203 -29.86 3.23 2.98
C LEU A 203 -28.86 2.58 2.01
N SER A 204 -28.55 1.30 2.18
CA SER A 204 -27.70 0.54 1.27
C SER A 204 -28.09 -0.93 1.25
N GLY A 205 -28.13 -1.54 0.06
CA GLY A 205 -28.15 -2.99 -0.05
C GLY A 205 -26.82 -3.58 0.49
N GLY A 206 -26.89 -4.77 1.07
CA GLY A 206 -25.74 -5.47 1.66
C GLY A 206 -25.43 -5.12 3.11
N LEU A 207 -26.34 -4.46 3.83
CA LEU A 207 -26.24 -4.26 5.28
C LEU A 207 -26.90 -5.43 6.03
N ASP A 208 -26.20 -6.55 6.09
CA ASP A 208 -26.62 -7.79 6.72
C ASP A 208 -25.52 -8.34 7.66
N SER A 209 -25.73 -9.55 8.21
CA SER A 209 -24.75 -10.22 9.06
C SER A 209 -23.41 -10.42 8.37
N ASP A 210 -23.41 -10.68 7.06
CA ASP A 210 -22.19 -10.94 6.30
C ASP A 210 -21.32 -9.67 6.22
N PHE A 211 -21.95 -8.49 6.11
CA PHE A 211 -21.24 -7.22 6.22
C PHE A 211 -20.68 -6.97 7.63
N ILE A 212 -21.41 -7.34 8.68
CA ILE A 212 -20.91 -7.22 10.05
C ILE A 212 -19.71 -8.16 10.27
N ASP A 213 -19.76 -9.37 9.73
CA ASP A 213 -18.64 -10.32 9.77
C ASP A 213 -17.39 -9.76 9.07
N GLN A 214 -17.55 -9.05 7.95
CA GLN A 214 -16.44 -8.35 7.28
C GLN A 214 -15.84 -7.25 8.16
N LEU A 215 -16.64 -6.47 8.88
CA LEU A 215 -16.11 -5.49 9.83
C LEU A 215 -15.38 -6.16 11.00
N ASN A 216 -15.88 -7.31 11.46
CA ASN A 216 -15.29 -8.09 12.53
C ASN A 216 -13.98 -8.78 12.12
N ALA A 217 -13.71 -9.03 10.84
CA ALA A 217 -12.40 -9.49 10.39
C ALA A 217 -11.29 -8.50 10.78
N PHE A 218 -11.56 -7.20 10.66
CA PHE A 218 -10.64 -6.14 11.10
C PHE A 218 -10.62 -5.93 12.64
N ARG A 219 -11.44 -6.67 13.40
CA ARG A 219 -11.47 -6.71 14.87
C ARG A 219 -10.59 -7.83 15.43
N GLN A 220 -10.66 -9.04 14.86
CA GLN A 220 -10.07 -10.26 15.45
C GLN A 220 -8.57 -10.38 15.20
N ASP A 221 -8.08 -10.08 14.00
CA ASP A 221 -6.66 -10.28 13.70
C ASP A 221 -5.79 -9.16 14.29
N ALA A 222 -6.34 -7.97 14.50
CA ALA A 222 -5.66 -6.90 15.24
C ALA A 222 -5.65 -7.08 16.78
N ASN A 223 -6.28 -8.13 17.34
CA ASN A 223 -6.32 -8.38 18.79
C ASN A 223 -5.66 -9.71 19.19
N ALA A 224 -5.73 -10.74 18.34
CA ALA A 224 -4.96 -11.97 18.51
C ALA A 224 -3.48 -11.77 18.10
N GLU A 225 -3.22 -11.01 17.03
CA GLU A 225 -1.86 -10.71 16.59
C GLU A 225 -1.24 -9.51 17.30
N ALA A 226 -2.01 -8.62 17.93
CA ALA A 226 -1.45 -7.55 18.79
C ALA A 226 -0.98 -8.04 20.18
N HIS A 227 -1.12 -9.34 20.46
CA HIS A 227 -0.41 -10.01 21.56
C HIS A 227 0.91 -10.67 21.09
N SER A 228 1.21 -10.65 19.80
CA SER A 228 2.57 -10.76 19.25
C SER A 228 3.10 -9.35 19.02
N ILE A 229 4.37 -9.11 19.30
CA ILE A 229 5.03 -7.82 19.06
C ILE A 229 5.23 -7.58 17.54
N GLU A 230 5.01 -8.62 16.73
CA GLU A 230 5.10 -8.65 15.27
C GLU A 230 3.79 -9.22 14.70
N THR A 231 3.07 -8.40 13.95
CA THR A 231 1.99 -8.80 13.04
C THR A 231 2.73 -9.07 11.73
N ASN A 232 2.84 -10.31 11.26
CA ASN A 232 3.53 -10.60 10.00
C ASN A 232 2.48 -11.03 8.98
N ILE A 233 1.73 -10.05 8.47
CA ILE A 233 0.62 -10.31 7.55
C ILE A 233 1.17 -10.71 6.20
N THR A 234 0.87 -11.94 5.79
CA THR A 234 1.32 -12.49 4.52
C THR A 234 0.60 -11.85 3.35
N GLU A 235 1.17 -12.04 2.16
CA GLU A 235 0.58 -11.56 0.91
C GLU A 235 -0.83 -12.12 0.65
N ASP A 236 -1.01 -13.42 0.88
CA ASP A 236 -2.29 -14.08 0.65
C ASP A 236 -3.36 -13.56 1.63
N GLU A 237 -2.95 -13.22 2.86
CA GLU A 237 -3.82 -12.62 3.86
C GLU A 237 -4.21 -11.19 3.49
N ILE A 238 -3.26 -10.34 3.07
CA ILE A 238 -3.58 -8.95 2.69
C ILE A 238 -4.54 -8.89 1.51
N GLU A 239 -4.43 -9.81 0.54
CA GLU A 239 -5.36 -9.85 -0.59
C GLU A 239 -6.78 -10.27 -0.17
N SER A 240 -6.90 -11.19 0.79
CA SER A 240 -8.20 -11.53 1.38
C SER A 240 -8.84 -10.33 2.08
N TYR A 241 -8.04 -9.56 2.85
CA TYR A 241 -8.53 -8.34 3.48
C TYR A 241 -8.90 -7.25 2.49
N ARG A 242 -8.22 -7.18 1.34
CA ARG A 242 -8.47 -6.16 0.33
C ARG A 242 -9.91 -6.17 -0.17
N GLU A 243 -10.44 -7.34 -0.52
CA GLU A 243 -11.82 -7.46 -1.00
C GLU A 243 -12.83 -7.10 0.08
N GLN A 244 -12.58 -7.51 1.33
CA GLN A 244 -13.40 -7.15 2.48
C GLN A 244 -13.36 -5.64 2.76
N ALA A 245 -12.17 -5.04 2.74
CA ALA A 245 -11.95 -3.61 2.96
C ALA A 245 -12.65 -2.76 1.89
N ARG A 246 -12.56 -3.17 0.63
CA ARG A 246 -13.24 -2.51 -0.50
C ARG A 246 -14.74 -2.56 -0.35
N HIS A 247 -15.30 -3.74 -0.08
CA HIS A 247 -16.73 -3.91 0.08
C HIS A 247 -17.25 -3.11 1.28
N ALA A 248 -16.61 -3.25 2.44
CA ALA A 248 -17.00 -2.57 3.66
C ALA A 248 -16.95 -1.04 3.50
N SER A 249 -15.85 -0.51 2.96
CA SER A 249 -15.69 0.93 2.72
C SER A 249 -16.76 1.46 1.77
N ARG A 250 -17.04 0.76 0.66
CA ARG A 250 -18.06 1.18 -0.31
C ARG A 250 -19.45 1.26 0.31
N ILE A 251 -19.84 0.27 1.11
CA ILE A 251 -21.13 0.27 1.81
C ILE A 251 -21.19 1.43 2.81
N LEU A 252 -20.18 1.59 3.68
CA LEU A 252 -20.17 2.65 4.68
C LEU A 252 -20.22 4.05 4.04
N PHE A 253 -19.46 4.30 2.97
CA PHE A 253 -19.55 5.56 2.23
C PHE A 253 -20.96 5.79 1.67
N ARG A 254 -21.59 4.75 1.11
CA ARG A 254 -22.95 4.85 0.59
C ARG A 254 -23.97 5.15 1.69
N VAL A 255 -23.87 4.50 2.85
CA VAL A 255 -24.70 4.78 4.02
C VAL A 255 -24.52 6.23 4.46
N LYS A 256 -23.28 6.67 4.70
CA LYS A 256 -22.96 8.04 5.12
C LYS A 256 -23.51 9.10 4.16
N LYS A 257 -23.50 8.82 2.86
CA LYS A 257 -24.05 9.70 1.82
C LYS A 257 -25.58 9.81 1.89
N ASN A 258 -26.27 8.71 2.23
CA ASN A 258 -27.72 8.59 2.18
C ASN A 258 -28.44 8.95 3.50
N ILE A 259 -27.70 9.06 4.62
CA ILE A 259 -28.16 9.74 5.84
C ILE A 259 -28.26 11.24 5.57
#